data_AF-A0A6P8HCS8-F1
#
_entry.id   AF-A0A6P8HCS8-F1
#
_cell.length_a   1.000
_cell.length_b   1.000
_cell.length_c   1.000
_cell.angle_alpha   90.00
_cell.angle_beta   90.00
_cell.angle_gamma   90.00
#
_symmetry.space_group_name_H-M   'P 1'
#
loop_
_entity.id
_entity.type
_entity.pdbx_description
1 polymer ?
#
loop_
_entity_poly.entity_id
_entity_poly.type
_entity_poly.pdbx_seq_one_letter_code
_entity_poly.pdbx_strand_id
1 'polypeptide(L)'
;MTHEREILLDYVEYKHPINIFLGDNTVIHTLGEGNANLSTKNSGHDVTLNLHKVLFVPDFTKKLLSVPAMAMMGAEIHFDQDTCIVLKDGEEFVIGNLINHKLYAVNAIEFAHVSTTSTSASVPSFEDWHCRMGHLNYNYINRLLSKDMAD
;
A
#
# COMPACT_ATOMS: atom_id res chain seq x y z
N MET A 1 0.05 -2.01 -6.82
CA MET A 1 1.35 -1.34 -6.99
C MET A 1 2.32 -1.94 -5.99
N THR A 2 3.53 -2.24 -6.41
CA THR A 2 4.55 -2.90 -5.59
C THR A 2 5.94 -2.34 -5.89
N HIS A 3 6.82 -2.33 -4.88
CA HIS A 3 8.25 -2.09 -5.05
C HIS A 3 9.07 -3.39 -5.12
N GLU A 4 8.41 -4.54 -4.92
CA GLU A 4 9.03 -5.86 -5.05
C GLU A 4 8.78 -6.35 -6.49
N ARG A 5 9.83 -6.51 -7.28
CA ARG A 5 9.71 -6.99 -8.66
C ARG A 5 9.45 -8.49 -8.69
N GLU A 6 9.95 -9.21 -7.70
CA GLU A 6 9.98 -10.67 -7.60
C GLU A 6 8.59 -11.29 -7.48
N ILE A 7 7.60 -10.52 -7.01
CA ILE A 7 6.21 -10.99 -6.90
C ILE A 7 5.46 -10.92 -8.24
N LEU A 8 6.04 -10.31 -9.27
CA LEU A 8 5.45 -10.15 -10.60
C LEU A 8 5.84 -11.35 -11.46
N LEU A 9 4.85 -12.18 -11.81
CA LEU A 9 5.04 -13.46 -12.49
C LEU A 9 5.50 -13.31 -13.95
N ASP A 10 5.04 -12.25 -14.61
CA ASP A 10 5.24 -11.97 -16.03
C ASP A 10 5.58 -10.49 -16.23
N TYR A 11 6.55 -10.00 -15.46
CA TYR A 11 7.01 -8.61 -15.53
C TYR A 11 7.39 -8.18 -16.95
N VAL A 12 6.77 -7.08 -17.40
CA VAL A 12 7.08 -6.38 -18.63
C VAL A 12 7.56 -4.98 -18.27
N GLU A 13 8.82 -4.70 -18.64
CA GLU A 13 9.41 -3.38 -18.51
C GLU A 13 8.88 -2.44 -19.60
N TYR A 14 8.58 -1.20 -19.22
CA TYR A 14 8.19 -0.17 -20.18
C TYR A 14 9.42 0.42 -20.87
N LYS A 15 9.27 0.80 -22.15
CA LYS A 15 10.34 1.52 -22.89
C LYS A 15 10.73 2.84 -22.23
N HIS A 16 9.74 3.51 -21.63
CA HIS A 16 9.90 4.75 -20.90
C HIS A 16 9.07 4.67 -19.61
N PRO A 17 9.62 5.14 -18.47
CA PRO A 17 8.87 5.21 -17.22
C PRO A 17 7.59 6.04 -17.36
N ILE A 18 6.54 5.67 -16.62
CA ILE A 18 5.27 6.40 -16.57
C ILE A 18 5.16 7.13 -15.22
N ASN A 19 4.75 8.39 -15.27
CA ASN A 19 4.59 9.23 -14.08
C ASN A 19 3.37 8.81 -13.26
N ILE A 20 3.56 8.74 -11.95
CA ILE A 20 2.52 8.59 -10.94
C ILE A 20 2.55 9.84 -10.06
N PHE A 21 1.41 10.50 -9.96
CA PHE A 21 1.24 11.70 -9.15
C PHE A 21 0.73 11.31 -7.76
N LEU A 22 1.46 11.72 -6.73
CA LEU A 22 1.08 11.48 -5.35
C LEU A 22 0.26 12.64 -4.78
N GLY A 23 -0.43 12.38 -3.66
CA GLY A 23 -1.28 13.38 -3.00
C GLY A 23 -0.54 14.59 -2.44
N ASP A 24 0.79 14.52 -2.33
CA ASP A 24 1.66 15.63 -1.92
C ASP A 24 2.25 16.43 -3.10
N ASN A 25 1.76 16.17 -4.32
CA ASN A 25 2.23 16.70 -5.60
C ASN A 25 3.64 16.24 -6.03
N THR A 26 4.24 15.29 -5.33
CA THR A 26 5.45 14.64 -5.84
C THR A 26 5.11 13.70 -6.99
N VAL A 27 6.11 13.46 -7.85
CA VAL A 27 6.00 12.55 -8.98
C VAL A 27 7.01 11.43 -8.77
N ILE A 28 6.51 10.22 -8.83
CA ILE A 28 7.32 9.01 -8.87
C ILE A 28 7.05 8.27 -10.18
N HIS A 29 7.78 7.18 -10.42
CA HIS A 29 7.70 6.49 -11.70
C HIS A 29 7.36 5.00 -11.54
N THR A 30 6.50 4.49 -12.41
CA THR A 30 6.41 3.06 -12.66
C THR A 30 7.31 2.67 -13.82
N LEU A 31 8.10 1.62 -13.64
CA LEU A 31 9.07 1.14 -14.64
C LEU A 31 8.52 -0.01 -15.49
N GLY A 32 7.45 -0.65 -15.03
CA GLY A 32 6.80 -1.74 -15.75
C GLY A 32 5.56 -2.22 -15.02
N GLU A 33 4.99 -3.31 -15.51
CA GLU A 33 3.83 -3.97 -14.89
C GLU A 33 3.96 -5.49 -15.00
N GLY A 34 3.17 -6.20 -14.19
CA GLY A 34 3.00 -7.65 -14.31
C GLY A 34 1.78 -8.11 -13.53
N ASN A 35 1.48 -9.40 -13.63
CA ASN A 35 0.48 -10.07 -12.82
C ASN A 35 1.11 -10.56 -11.51
N ALA A 36 0.34 -10.56 -10.43
CA ALA A 36 0.77 -11.05 -9.13
C ALA A 36 -0.33 -11.85 -8.46
N ASN A 37 0.07 -12.80 -7.61
CA ASN A 37 -0.85 -13.55 -6.77
C ASN A 37 -0.79 -13.01 -5.34
N LEU A 38 -1.94 -12.66 -4.79
CA LEU A 38 -2.08 -12.23 -3.40
C LEU A 38 -2.85 -13.30 -2.63
N SER A 39 -2.13 -14.06 -1.82
CA SER A 39 -2.73 -15.03 -0.91
C SER A 39 -3.25 -14.33 0.35
N THR A 40 -4.51 -14.59 0.69
CA THR A 40 -5.27 -14.03 1.81
C THR A 40 -5.99 -15.15 2.54
N LYS A 41 -6.46 -14.87 3.75
CA LYS A 41 -7.39 -15.76 4.46
C LYS A 41 -8.79 -15.18 4.46
N ASN A 42 -9.74 -15.95 3.95
CA ASN A 42 -11.16 -15.68 4.13
C ASN A 42 -11.77 -16.76 5.02
N SER A 43 -12.37 -16.38 6.14
CA SER A 43 -13.11 -17.29 7.03
C SER A 43 -12.32 -18.55 7.44
N GLY A 44 -11.00 -18.42 7.55
CA GLY A 44 -10.08 -19.52 7.88
C GLY A 44 -9.57 -20.35 6.71
N HIS A 45 -10.05 -20.10 5.48
CA HIS A 45 -9.58 -20.75 4.26
C HIS A 45 -8.58 -19.86 3.51
N ASP A 46 -7.54 -20.49 2.97
CA ASP A 46 -6.58 -19.81 2.11
C ASP A 46 -7.24 -19.53 0.75
N VAL A 47 -7.22 -18.26 0.35
CA VAL A 47 -7.76 -17.79 -0.93
C VAL A 47 -6.66 -17.02 -1.66
N THR A 48 -6.55 -17.19 -2.97
CA THR A 48 -5.56 -16.49 -3.78
C THR A 48 -6.26 -15.58 -4.78
N LEU A 49 -5.94 -14.29 -4.71
CA LEU A 49 -6.36 -13.30 -5.66
C LEU A 49 -5.35 -13.17 -6.79
N ASN A 50 -5.84 -13.21 -8.02
CA ASN A 50 -5.04 -12.89 -9.20
C ASN A 50 -5.17 -11.39 -9.47
N LEU A 51 -4.08 -10.66 -9.25
CA LEU A 51 -3.99 -9.24 -9.51
C LEU A 51 -3.41 -9.00 -10.89
N HIS A 52 -4.14 -8.28 -11.73
CA HIS A 52 -3.71 -7.96 -13.09
C HIS A 52 -3.12 -6.56 -13.19
N LYS A 53 -2.12 -6.40 -14.06
CA LYS A 53 -1.46 -5.10 -14.33
C LYS A 53 -0.99 -4.37 -13.06
N VAL A 54 -0.32 -5.12 -12.19
CA VAL A 54 0.31 -4.57 -10.99
C VAL A 54 1.53 -3.77 -11.41
N LEU A 55 1.48 -2.46 -11.17
CA LEU A 55 2.58 -1.54 -11.45
C LEU A 55 3.78 -1.79 -10.54
N PHE A 56 4.98 -1.83 -11.13
CA PHE A 56 6.26 -1.87 -10.44
C PHE A 56 6.79 -0.45 -10.24
N VAL A 57 6.82 -0.02 -8.97
CA VAL A 57 7.16 1.32 -8.54
C VAL A 57 8.25 1.22 -7.47
N PRO A 58 9.54 1.32 -7.83
CA PRO A 58 10.65 1.14 -6.89
C PRO A 58 10.62 2.12 -5.71
N ASP A 59 10.12 3.33 -5.95
CA ASP A 59 10.11 4.43 -4.97
C ASP A 59 9.02 4.25 -3.89
N PHE A 60 8.15 3.24 -3.99
CA PHE A 60 7.13 2.98 -2.98
C PHE A 60 7.67 2.22 -1.78
N THR A 61 7.33 2.70 -0.58
CA THR A 61 7.68 2.03 0.68
C THR A 61 6.67 0.98 1.12
N LYS A 62 5.46 0.98 0.52
CA LYS A 62 4.36 0.06 0.82
C LYS A 62 3.69 -0.43 -0.46
N LYS A 63 3.20 -1.67 -0.43
CA LYS A 63 2.35 -2.23 -1.49
C LYS A 63 0.94 -1.64 -1.35
N LEU A 64 0.36 -1.21 -2.46
CA LEU A 64 -0.97 -0.61 -2.49
C LEU A 64 -1.88 -1.38 -3.44
N LEU A 65 -3.08 -1.70 -2.96
CA LEU A 65 -4.15 -2.30 -3.76
C LEU A 65 -5.07 -1.20 -4.29
N SER A 66 -5.31 -1.18 -5.60
CA SER A 66 -6.11 -0.13 -6.24
C SER A 66 -7.60 -0.45 -6.14
N VAL A 67 -8.34 0.36 -5.38
CA VAL A 67 -9.81 0.26 -5.27
C VAL A 67 -10.50 0.40 -6.65
N PRO A 68 -10.15 1.40 -7.49
CA PRO A 68 -10.72 1.48 -8.83
C PRO A 68 -10.43 0.24 -9.69
N ALA A 69 -9.24 -0.35 -9.58
CA ALA A 69 -8.91 -1.55 -10.33
C ALA A 69 -9.77 -2.75 -9.91
N MET A 70 -9.97 -2.93 -8.61
CA MET A 70 -10.88 -3.97 -8.08
C MET A 70 -12.31 -3.74 -8.54
N ALA A 71 -12.81 -2.50 -8.47
CA ALA A 71 -14.15 -2.16 -8.90
C ALA A 71 -14.37 -2.43 -10.40
N MET A 72 -13.41 -2.08 -11.26
CA MET A 72 -13.46 -2.40 -12.70
C MET A 72 -13.46 -3.91 -12.99
N MET A 73 -12.93 -4.72 -12.08
CA MET A 73 -12.97 -6.18 -12.17
C MET A 73 -14.27 -6.79 -11.61
N GLY A 74 -15.28 -5.94 -11.33
CA GLY A 74 -16.60 -6.35 -10.84
C GLY A 74 -16.65 -6.63 -9.34
N ALA A 75 -15.63 -6.24 -8.57
CA ALA A 75 -15.68 -6.36 -7.12
C ALA A 75 -16.42 -5.18 -6.48
N GLU A 76 -17.19 -5.46 -5.45
CA GLU A 76 -17.75 -4.46 -4.55
C GLU A 76 -16.81 -4.28 -3.36
N ILE A 77 -16.60 -3.03 -2.94
CA ILE A 77 -15.72 -2.69 -1.82
C ILE A 77 -16.55 -1.90 -0.81
N HIS A 78 -16.69 -2.48 0.38
CA HIS A 78 -17.47 -1.93 1.49
C HIS A 78 -16.51 -1.50 2.58
N PHE A 79 -16.51 -0.20 2.91
CA PHE A 79 -15.74 0.34 4.02
C PHE A 79 -16.67 0.58 5.21
N ASP A 80 -16.29 0.08 6.38
CA ASP A 80 -16.87 0.42 7.67
C ASP A 80 -15.77 1.05 8.56
N GLN A 81 -16.13 1.49 9.77
CA GLN A 81 -15.25 2.22 10.67
C GLN A 81 -13.89 1.53 10.90
N ASP A 82 -13.87 0.21 11.03
CA ASP A 82 -12.65 -0.54 11.36
C ASP A 82 -12.27 -1.59 10.30
N THR A 83 -13.12 -1.81 9.31
CA THR A 83 -12.97 -2.90 8.34
C THR A 83 -13.22 -2.46 6.90
N CYS A 84 -12.56 -3.14 5.97
CA CYS A 84 -12.79 -3.04 4.53
C CYS A 84 -13.06 -4.44 4.00
N ILE A 85 -14.23 -4.66 3.43
CA ILE A 85 -14.66 -5.94 2.88
C ILE A 85 -14.71 -5.83 1.35
N VAL A 86 -14.10 -6.79 0.67
CA VAL A 86 -14.20 -6.94 -0.79
C VAL A 86 -15.06 -8.15 -1.11
N LEU A 87 -16.15 -7.90 -1.83
CA LEU A 87 -17.08 -8.91 -2.33
C LEU A 87 -16.95 -9.03 -3.85
N LYS A 88 -17.08 -10.24 -4.39
CA LYS A 88 -17.18 -10.46 -5.82
C LYS A 88 -18.07 -11.68 -6.08
N ASP A 89 -18.99 -11.59 -7.02
CA ASP A 89 -19.87 -12.71 -7.38
C ASP A 89 -20.62 -13.34 -6.18
N GLY A 90 -20.90 -12.54 -5.14
CA GLY A 90 -21.56 -12.98 -3.89
C GLY A 90 -20.63 -13.60 -2.85
N GLU A 91 -19.33 -13.73 -3.12
CA GLU A 91 -18.33 -14.25 -2.20
C GLU A 91 -17.45 -13.13 -1.62
N GLU A 92 -17.08 -13.24 -0.35
CA GLU A 92 -16.14 -12.36 0.33
C GLU A 92 -14.70 -12.85 0.10
N PHE A 93 -13.73 -11.95 -0.11
CA PHE A 93 -12.37 -12.37 -0.46
C PHE A 93 -11.28 -11.68 0.35
N VAL A 94 -11.45 -10.39 0.60
CA VAL A 94 -10.40 -9.58 1.25
C VAL A 94 -11.02 -8.81 2.38
N ILE A 95 -10.48 -9.06 3.57
CA ILE A 95 -10.77 -8.28 4.76
C ILE A 95 -9.53 -7.43 5.04
N GLY A 96 -9.72 -6.12 4.99
CA GLY A 96 -8.76 -5.14 5.45
C GLY A 96 -9.12 -4.69 6.86
N ASN A 97 -8.15 -4.60 7.75
CA ASN A 97 -8.34 -3.99 9.08
C ASN A 97 -7.74 -2.59 9.09
N LEU A 98 -8.39 -1.66 9.78
CA LEU A 98 -7.86 -0.32 9.95
C LEU A 98 -6.61 -0.34 10.85
N ILE A 99 -5.49 0.13 10.31
CA ILE A 99 -4.23 0.32 11.02
C ILE A 99 -4.00 1.80 11.28
N ASN A 100 -3.63 2.12 12.52
CA ASN A 100 -3.29 3.48 12.98
C ASN A 100 -4.36 4.53 12.64
N HIS A 101 -5.63 4.13 12.55
CA HIS A 101 -6.76 4.97 12.16
C HIS A 101 -6.61 5.66 10.78
N LYS A 102 -5.79 5.10 9.87
CA LYS A 102 -5.45 5.75 8.60
C LYS A 102 -5.55 4.85 7.38
N LEU A 103 -5.09 3.60 7.48
CA LEU A 103 -4.97 2.71 6.33
C LEU A 103 -5.65 1.37 6.60
N TYR A 104 -6.42 0.87 5.64
CA TYR A 104 -6.89 -0.51 5.66
C TYR A 104 -5.78 -1.41 5.13
N ALA A 105 -5.28 -2.29 5.99
CA ALA A 105 -4.29 -3.28 5.60
C ALA A 105 -4.98 -4.61 5.28
N VAL A 106 -4.71 -5.11 4.08
CA VAL A 106 -5.21 -6.41 3.61
C VAL A 106 -4.64 -7.51 4.50
N ASN A 107 -5.49 -8.46 4.90
CA ASN A 107 -5.09 -9.70 5.57
C ASN A 107 -4.33 -10.67 4.63
N ALA A 108 -3.20 -10.21 4.10
CA ALA A 108 -2.33 -11.01 3.26
C ALA A 108 -1.54 -12.00 4.11
N ILE A 109 -1.37 -13.22 3.60
CA ILE A 109 -0.40 -14.17 4.15
C ILE A 109 0.97 -13.73 3.63
N GLU A 110 1.60 -12.76 4.30
CA GLU A 110 2.97 -12.39 3.97
C GLU A 110 3.93 -13.49 4.45
N PHE A 111 4.83 -13.93 3.56
CA PHE A 111 6.10 -14.51 4.00
C PHE A 111 6.87 -13.37 4.65
N ALA A 112 6.80 -13.27 5.97
CA ALA A 112 7.41 -12.19 6.72
C ALA A 112 8.92 -12.10 6.45
N HIS A 113 9.36 -11.12 5.67
CA HIS A 113 10.71 -10.59 5.81
C HIS A 113 10.67 -9.61 6.98
N VAL A 114 10.96 -10.13 8.17
CA VAL A 114 11.12 -9.32 9.37
C VAL A 114 12.34 -8.41 9.15
N SER A 115 12.09 -7.16 8.77
CA SER A 115 13.12 -6.13 8.87
C SER A 115 13.19 -5.69 10.32
N THR A 116 14.12 -6.29 11.07
CA THR A 116 14.45 -5.90 12.44
C THR A 116 15.13 -4.54 12.39
N THR A 117 14.36 -3.45 12.47
CA THR A 117 14.94 -2.14 12.78
C THR A 117 14.98 -1.96 14.28
N SER A 118 16.20 -2.05 14.81
CA SER A 118 16.55 -1.86 16.21
C SER A 118 16.07 -0.48 16.69
N THR A 119 15.19 -0.46 17.69
CA THR A 119 14.73 0.75 18.35
C THR A 119 15.89 1.35 19.14
N SER A 120 16.59 2.31 18.54
CA SER A 120 17.49 3.20 19.29
C SER A 120 16.71 4.45 19.63
N ALA A 121 16.78 4.87 20.89
CA ALA A 121 16.12 6.05 21.43
C ALA A 121 16.80 7.33 20.92
N SER A 122 16.74 7.58 19.61
CA SER A 122 17.12 8.86 19.02
C SER A 122 15.89 9.75 18.83
N VAL A 123 16.14 11.05 18.83
CA VAL A 123 15.15 12.07 18.44
C VAL A 123 14.48 11.63 17.13
N PRO A 124 13.13 11.60 17.06
CA PRO A 124 12.43 11.15 15.85
C PRO A 124 12.87 11.99 14.65
N SER A 125 13.29 11.31 13.58
CA SER A 125 13.64 11.97 12.34
C SER A 125 12.40 12.55 11.66
N PHE A 126 12.61 13.43 10.68
CA PHE A 126 11.53 13.94 9.83
C PHE A 126 10.70 12.80 9.22
N GLU A 127 11.37 11.73 8.78
CA GLU A 127 10.73 10.58 8.14
C GLU A 127 9.85 9.80 9.14
N ASP A 128 10.25 9.76 10.41
CA ASP A 128 9.45 9.17 11.49
C ASP A 128 8.17 9.98 11.72
N TRP A 129 8.27 11.32 11.69
CA TRP A 129 7.11 12.20 11.77
C TRP A 129 6.20 12.06 10.55
N HIS A 130 6.75 11.98 9.35
CA HIS A 130 5.98 11.74 8.12
C HIS A 130 5.22 10.40 8.18
N CYS A 131 5.89 9.33 8.61
CA CYS A 131 5.25 8.03 8.81
C CYS A 131 4.13 8.07 9.87
N ARG A 132 4.34 8.76 11.00
CA ARG A 132 3.33 8.91 12.07
C ARG A 132 2.14 9.75 11.62
N MET A 133 2.39 10.83 10.90
CA MET A 133 1.43 11.85 10.55
C MET A 133 0.61 11.48 9.30
N GLY A 134 1.10 10.55 8.47
CA GLY A 134 0.36 10.06 7.30
C GLY A 134 0.01 11.20 6.34
N HIS A 135 -1.22 11.25 5.82
CA HIS A 135 -1.79 12.22 4.86
C HIS A 135 -1.45 13.72 4.99
N LEU A 136 -0.70 14.14 6.00
CA LEU A 136 -0.12 15.48 6.09
C LEU A 136 1.06 15.60 5.12
N ASN A 137 0.92 16.54 4.19
CA ASN A 137 1.94 16.87 3.20
C ASN A 137 3.32 17.09 3.86
N TYR A 138 4.38 16.64 3.21
CA TYR A 138 5.78 16.82 3.63
C TYR A 138 6.11 18.28 4.01
N ASN A 139 5.60 19.25 3.24
CA ASN A 139 5.74 20.68 3.54
C ASN A 139 5.00 21.11 4.80
N TYR A 140 3.86 20.49 5.09
CA TYR A 140 3.09 20.76 6.30
C TYR A 140 3.83 20.25 7.54
N ILE A 141 4.42 19.06 7.46
CA ILE A 141 5.24 18.50 8.55
C ILE A 141 6.50 19.35 8.76
N ASN A 142 7.17 19.80 7.69
CA ASN A 142 8.30 20.72 7.79
C ASN A 142 7.91 22.03 8.48
N ARG A 143 6.72 22.54 8.22
CA ARG A 143 6.19 23.74 8.91
C ARG A 143 5.86 23.51 10.39
N LEU A 144 5.51 22.28 10.78
CA LEU A 144 5.25 21.94 12.17
C LEU A 144 6.56 21.79 12.96
N LEU A 145 7.54 21.10 12.38
CA LEU A 145 8.86 20.90 12.99
C LEU A 145 9.65 22.20 13.08
N SER A 146 9.55 23.08 12.09
CA SER A 146 10.21 24.40 12.14
C SER A 146 9.59 25.39 13.13
N LYS A 147 8.43 25.06 13.73
CA LYS A 147 7.72 25.93 14.67
C LYS A 147 7.73 25.43 16.11
N ASP A 148 8.46 24.35 16.43
CA ASP A 148 8.51 23.77 17.78
C ASP A 148 7.10 23.43 18.32
N MET A 149 6.20 23.00 17.43
CA MET A 149 4.80 22.68 17.76
C MET A 149 4.56 21.18 17.95
N ALA A 150 5.62 20.36 17.93
CA ALA A 150 5.58 18.93 18.16
C ALA A 150 6.91 18.51 18.82
N ASP A 151 6.85 18.19 20.12
CA ASP A 151 7.95 17.70 20.94
C ASP A 151 8.13 16.17 20.83
#